data_AF-A0A955DQC7-F1
#
_entry.id   AF-A0A955DQC7-F1
#
_cell.length_a   1.000
_cell.length_b   1.000
_cell.length_c   1.000
_cell.angle_alpha   90.00
_cell.angle_beta   90.00
_cell.angle_gamma   90.00
#
_symmetry.space_group_name_H-M   'P 1'
#
loop_
_entity.id
_entity.type
_entity.pdbx_description
1 polymer ?
#
loop_
_entity_poly.entity_id
_entity_poly.type
_entity_poly.pdbx_seq_one_letter_code
_entity_poly.pdbx_strand_id
1 'polypeptide(L)'
;MPRTTIAVTFVTLTGIALAASSSALTVGKASRSGDASARPAATVERGVEAGEAGLSGGGGGIGPDVIVGQVGLDPGNAFGSFANYPSANGYRAYAVNTTSCNIGDEDLSWRDGTPEAPDNRHPVIAQNMYRYKDGRFEQIGLAWLKHGFCALSDDLCGTCTAALDCDFLVPGCSDPYSAGTNGNDPGRLGPRYEVNPRTGDFPFPPDDSAALVDSTYRRLRVNADDVSAALNPGATWIIEAQYVAADDAAAENDNNNASHREILLDANGAITNFASGTVQSQPAIMAWPVLDADAAVSIVDVTGAGRFYVGHAAHDLGDGTWAYEYAVYNMNADLPAYEVSVGRDASACIGAIGFGDVEYLPGEPSDGADWTPVDSMDAITWSTATLFDDANANVLRWGTMYTYRFVSNGAPVSTMLTVALSDDTMPSPNTDSFAVAVMGPGSVCTADCTPPGGNGTVNIDDLVAVLNAFGATESACDVAPTNADCSSGNGSVNIDDIVFIINHFGPCP
;
A
#
# COMPACT_ATOMS: atom_id res chain seq x y z
N MET A 1 19.08 85.56 6.69
CA MET A 1 18.44 84.49 7.49
C MET A 1 16.96 84.77 7.52
N PRO A 2 16.14 84.00 6.77
CA PRO A 2 15.14 83.16 7.45
C PRO A 2 14.83 81.83 6.73
N ARG A 3 14.04 81.04 7.47
CA ARG A 3 13.51 79.67 7.26
C ARG A 3 12.80 79.45 5.92
N THR A 4 12.80 78.20 5.41
CA THR A 4 11.56 77.53 4.94
C THR A 4 11.73 75.99 4.90
N THR A 5 10.75 75.29 5.46
CA THR A 5 10.53 73.83 5.44
C THR A 5 9.90 73.42 4.09
N ILE A 6 10.25 72.25 3.54
CA ILE A 6 9.63 71.70 2.32
C ILE A 6 9.14 70.28 2.58
N ALA A 7 7.85 70.05 2.35
CA ALA A 7 7.27 68.79 1.90
C ALA A 7 5.87 69.06 1.30
N VAL A 8 5.64 68.72 0.02
CA VAL A 8 4.34 68.33 -0.55
C VAL A 8 4.56 67.45 -1.80
N THR A 9 3.74 66.40 -1.93
CA THR A 9 3.75 65.27 -2.89
C THR A 9 2.71 65.46 -4.03
N PHE A 10 2.59 64.45 -4.91
CA PHE A 10 1.56 64.07 -5.94
C PHE A 10 2.07 64.21 -7.39
N VAL A 11 1.81 63.35 -8.40
CA VAL A 11 0.66 62.52 -8.84
C VAL A 11 1.11 61.35 -9.79
N THR A 12 0.22 60.35 -9.95
CA THR A 12 0.09 59.10 -10.76
C THR A 12 0.34 59.09 -12.29
N LEU A 13 0.50 57.90 -12.91
CA LEU A 13 -0.29 57.42 -14.09
C LEU A 13 -0.12 55.91 -14.44
N THR A 14 -1.10 55.36 -15.16
CA THR A 14 -1.42 53.94 -15.47
C THR A 14 -1.06 53.51 -16.91
N GLY A 15 -0.69 52.23 -17.14
CA GLY A 15 -1.19 51.39 -18.26
C GLY A 15 -0.31 51.03 -19.49
N ILE A 16 -0.40 49.74 -19.89
CA ILE A 16 -0.38 49.11 -21.25
C ILE A 16 0.72 48.05 -21.54
N ALA A 17 0.24 46.92 -22.09
CA ALA A 17 0.82 45.59 -22.35
C ALA A 17 1.63 45.42 -23.66
N LEU A 18 2.34 44.29 -23.80
CA LEU A 18 2.72 43.68 -25.11
C LEU A 18 2.89 42.15 -25.00
N ALA A 19 2.37 41.41 -26.00
CA ALA A 19 2.37 39.96 -26.13
C ALA A 19 3.61 39.40 -26.87
N ALA A 20 3.93 38.12 -26.68
CA ALA A 20 4.91 37.38 -27.50
C ALA A 20 4.34 36.02 -27.96
N SER A 21 4.66 35.70 -29.21
CA SER A 21 4.04 34.69 -30.10
C SER A 21 4.69 33.31 -30.04
N SER A 22 3.88 32.27 -30.25
CA SER A 22 4.24 30.87 -30.51
C SER A 22 4.59 30.61 -31.98
N SER A 23 5.66 29.86 -32.24
CA SER A 23 6.02 29.33 -33.57
C SER A 23 5.76 27.83 -33.62
N ALA A 24 4.89 27.40 -34.55
CA ALA A 24 4.66 26.01 -34.90
C ALA A 24 5.60 25.60 -36.06
N LEU A 25 6.20 24.41 -35.97
CA LEU A 25 6.98 23.80 -37.05
C LEU A 25 6.26 22.55 -37.56
N THR A 26 5.87 22.58 -38.83
CA THR A 26 5.28 21.45 -39.56
C THR A 26 6.38 20.62 -40.22
N VAL A 27 6.41 19.31 -40.02
CA VAL A 27 7.23 18.38 -40.84
C VAL A 27 6.35 17.22 -41.31
N GLY A 28 6.42 16.97 -42.63
CA GLY A 28 5.57 16.04 -43.37
C GLY A 28 6.01 14.57 -43.30
N LYS A 29 5.05 13.69 -43.60
CA LYS A 29 5.19 12.23 -43.70
C LYS A 29 6.17 11.79 -44.80
N ALA A 30 6.99 10.79 -44.49
CA ALA A 30 7.49 9.79 -45.44
C ALA A 30 7.58 8.40 -44.78
N SER A 31 7.32 7.38 -45.59
CA SER A 31 6.96 5.98 -45.30
C SER A 31 8.12 5.03 -44.87
N ARG A 32 7.74 4.08 -43.99
CA ARG A 32 8.12 2.63 -43.87
C ARG A 32 9.21 2.15 -42.89
N SER A 33 8.69 1.30 -41.99
CA SER A 33 9.13 -0.03 -41.49
C SER A 33 10.18 -0.12 -40.38
N GLY A 34 9.70 -0.63 -39.23
CA GLY A 34 10.48 -1.24 -38.15
C GLY A 34 10.49 -0.40 -36.88
N ASP A 35 9.39 -0.38 -36.13
CA ASP A 35 9.28 0.39 -34.88
C ASP A 35 9.31 -0.57 -33.68
N ALA A 36 10.44 -0.59 -32.99
CA ALA A 36 10.51 -0.97 -31.58
C ALA A 36 10.27 0.33 -30.82
N SER A 37 9.06 0.50 -30.28
CA SER A 37 8.64 1.69 -29.54
C SER A 37 9.38 1.75 -28.20
N ALA A 38 10.47 2.51 -28.14
CA ALA A 38 11.04 2.97 -26.88
C ALA A 38 10.06 3.94 -26.21
N ARG A 39 9.49 3.54 -25.07
CA ARG A 39 8.67 4.41 -24.21
C ARG A 39 9.53 5.55 -23.65
N PRO A 40 9.04 6.80 -23.56
CA PRO A 40 9.76 7.86 -22.86
C PRO A 40 9.82 7.55 -21.36
N ALA A 41 10.98 7.80 -20.73
CA ALA A 41 11.20 7.62 -19.30
C ALA A 41 10.13 8.37 -18.48
N ALA A 42 9.59 7.71 -17.45
CA ALA A 42 8.64 8.30 -16.52
C ALA A 42 9.30 9.53 -15.86
N THR A 43 8.72 10.71 -16.06
CA THR A 43 9.16 11.90 -15.33
C THR A 43 8.32 11.97 -14.07
N VAL A 44 8.96 11.78 -12.91
CA VAL A 44 8.35 12.06 -11.61
C VAL A 44 8.16 13.56 -11.50
N GLU A 45 6.96 14.06 -11.76
CA GLU A 45 6.57 15.40 -11.32
C GLU A 45 6.68 15.40 -9.78
N ARG A 46 7.66 16.14 -9.24
CA ARG A 46 7.79 16.33 -7.78
C ARG A 46 6.62 17.17 -7.28
N GLY A 47 5.50 16.52 -7.06
CA GLY A 47 4.36 17.01 -6.30
C GLY A 47 4.01 15.97 -5.25
N VAL A 48 4.70 16.00 -4.10
CA VAL A 48 4.13 15.39 -2.88
C VAL A 48 3.03 16.34 -2.43
N GLU A 49 1.87 16.25 -3.07
CA GLU A 49 0.65 16.73 -2.42
C GLU A 49 0.25 15.64 -1.44
N ALA A 50 0.45 15.87 -0.15
CA ALA A 50 -0.35 15.22 0.87
C ALA A 50 -1.79 15.69 0.64
N GLY A 51 -2.47 15.05 -0.31
CA GLY A 51 -3.86 15.30 -0.58
C GLY A 51 -4.65 14.81 0.62
N GLU A 52 -5.25 15.74 1.37
CA GLU A 52 -6.47 15.38 2.08
C GLU A 52 -7.42 14.83 1.02
N ALA A 53 -7.70 13.52 1.07
CA ALA A 53 -8.76 12.93 0.28
C ALA A 53 -10.04 13.66 0.70
N GLY A 54 -10.43 14.65 -0.10
CA GLY A 54 -11.74 15.25 -0.02
C GLY A 54 -12.74 14.13 -0.24
N LEU A 55 -13.35 13.67 0.85
CA LEU A 55 -14.53 12.82 0.85
C LEU A 55 -15.66 13.59 0.15
N SER A 56 -15.70 13.53 -1.17
CA SER A 56 -16.85 13.95 -1.96
C SER A 56 -17.69 12.72 -2.28
N GLY A 57 -18.51 12.30 -1.32
CA GLY A 57 -19.69 11.52 -1.66
C GLY A 57 -20.59 12.36 -2.57
N GLY A 58 -20.81 11.92 -3.81
CA GLY A 58 -21.98 12.34 -4.59
C GLY A 58 -21.82 12.69 -6.07
N GLY A 59 -20.66 12.54 -6.70
CA GLY A 59 -20.58 12.64 -8.17
C GLY A 59 -19.42 11.81 -8.67
N GLY A 60 -19.69 10.77 -9.44
CA GLY A 60 -18.63 10.04 -10.13
C GLY A 60 -17.94 10.88 -11.19
N GLY A 61 -16.88 10.32 -11.76
CA GLY A 61 -16.13 10.93 -12.83
C GLY A 61 -16.94 11.12 -14.11
N ILE A 62 -16.35 11.86 -15.05
CA ILE A 62 -16.86 11.92 -16.43
C ILE A 62 -16.51 10.59 -17.11
N GLY A 63 -17.46 9.99 -17.81
CA GLY A 63 -17.33 8.66 -18.39
C GLY A 63 -17.81 7.54 -17.47
N PRO A 64 -17.49 6.28 -17.78
CA PRO A 64 -17.73 5.14 -16.90
C PRO A 64 -16.92 5.24 -15.61
N ASP A 65 -17.53 4.91 -14.47
CA ASP A 65 -16.86 4.95 -13.15
C ASP A 65 -17.38 3.80 -12.28
N VAL A 66 -16.58 2.73 -12.14
CA VAL A 66 -16.95 1.57 -11.31
C VAL A 66 -16.36 1.67 -9.90
N ILE A 67 -17.23 1.61 -8.91
CA ILE A 67 -16.83 1.40 -7.51
C ILE A 67 -17.35 0.07 -6.97
N VAL A 68 -16.71 -0.42 -5.92
CA VAL A 68 -17.30 -1.46 -5.06
C VAL A 68 -18.30 -0.79 -4.12
N GLY A 69 -19.58 -0.80 -4.48
CA GLY A 69 -20.64 -0.27 -3.62
C GLY A 69 -20.82 -1.06 -2.34
N GLN A 70 -20.63 -2.38 -2.38
CA GLN A 70 -20.80 -3.22 -1.20
C GLN A 70 -19.94 -4.48 -1.25
N VAL A 71 -19.25 -4.75 -0.14
CA VAL A 71 -18.58 -6.03 0.16
C VAL A 71 -19.47 -6.82 1.12
N GLY A 72 -20.02 -7.93 0.65
CA GLY A 72 -20.97 -8.75 1.39
C GLY A 72 -22.33 -8.11 1.60
N LEU A 73 -23.40 -8.89 1.51
CA LEU A 73 -24.76 -8.43 1.79
C LEU A 73 -25.04 -8.49 3.29
N ASP A 74 -25.92 -7.62 3.79
CA ASP A 74 -26.38 -7.72 5.18
C ASP A 74 -27.21 -9.01 5.41
N PRO A 75 -27.25 -9.53 6.65
CA PRO A 75 -27.91 -10.81 6.95
C PRO A 75 -29.37 -10.87 6.49
N GLY A 76 -29.74 -11.95 5.77
CA GLY A 76 -31.11 -12.19 5.29
C GLY A 76 -31.31 -12.07 3.78
N ASN A 77 -30.26 -11.70 3.03
CA ASN A 77 -30.31 -11.67 1.56
C ASN A 77 -30.16 -13.09 0.97
N ALA A 78 -30.99 -13.42 -0.03
CA ALA A 78 -31.01 -14.72 -0.72
C ALA A 78 -29.74 -15.04 -1.52
N PHE A 79 -28.89 -14.04 -1.83
CA PHE A 79 -27.71 -14.20 -2.69
C PHE A 79 -26.42 -14.64 -1.96
N GLY A 80 -26.45 -14.81 -0.63
CA GLY A 80 -25.32 -15.32 0.16
C GLY A 80 -24.15 -14.34 0.27
N SER A 81 -23.94 -13.80 1.48
CA SER A 81 -22.98 -12.70 1.69
C SER A 81 -21.51 -13.13 1.63
N PHE A 82 -21.22 -14.36 2.04
CA PHE A 82 -19.90 -14.98 2.02
C PHE A 82 -20.02 -16.49 1.88
N ALA A 83 -18.95 -17.13 1.44
CA ALA A 83 -18.81 -18.58 1.34
C ALA A 83 -17.53 -19.01 2.07
N ASN A 84 -17.66 -20.01 2.94
CA ASN A 84 -16.54 -20.72 3.54
C ASN A 84 -16.39 -22.06 2.82
N TYR A 85 -15.24 -22.30 2.19
CA TYR A 85 -14.96 -23.52 1.45
C TYR A 85 -14.18 -24.52 2.32
N PRO A 86 -14.17 -25.82 1.96
CA PRO A 86 -13.36 -26.82 2.66
C PRO A 86 -11.87 -26.45 2.68
N SER A 87 -11.29 -26.40 3.88
CA SER A 87 -9.85 -26.18 4.07
C SER A 87 -9.03 -27.34 3.51
N ALA A 88 -7.84 -27.06 3.00
CA ALA A 88 -6.89 -28.06 2.54
C ALA A 88 -5.44 -27.59 2.78
N ASN A 89 -4.53 -28.52 3.07
CA ASN A 89 -3.09 -28.27 3.16
C ASN A 89 -2.66 -27.12 4.08
N GLY A 90 -3.38 -26.89 5.18
CA GLY A 90 -3.10 -25.77 6.11
C GLY A 90 -3.71 -24.43 5.69
N TYR A 91 -4.52 -24.40 4.64
CA TYR A 91 -5.17 -23.18 4.14
C TYR A 91 -6.68 -23.21 4.32
N ARG A 92 -7.23 -22.02 4.54
CA ARG A 92 -8.66 -21.72 4.44
C ARG A 92 -8.95 -21.08 3.09
N ALA A 93 -10.20 -21.19 2.64
CA ALA A 93 -10.65 -20.58 1.41
C ALA A 93 -12.02 -19.93 1.57
N TYR A 94 -12.14 -18.74 0.99
CA TYR A 94 -13.32 -17.89 1.11
C TYR A 94 -13.73 -17.32 -0.25
N ALA A 95 -14.94 -16.78 -0.29
CA ALA A 95 -15.33 -15.76 -1.25
C ALA A 95 -16.39 -14.86 -0.61
N VAL A 96 -16.45 -13.61 -1.00
CA VAL A 96 -17.52 -12.68 -0.60
C VAL A 96 -18.35 -12.25 -1.78
N ASN A 97 -19.60 -11.91 -1.51
CA ASN A 97 -20.41 -11.17 -2.47
C ASN A 97 -19.79 -9.79 -2.70
N THR A 98 -19.89 -9.31 -3.93
CA THR A 98 -19.51 -7.95 -4.32
C THR A 98 -20.67 -7.31 -5.05
N THR A 99 -20.95 -6.05 -4.78
CA THR A 99 -21.90 -5.25 -5.57
C THR A 99 -21.15 -4.06 -6.14
N SER A 100 -21.06 -3.97 -7.47
CA SER A 100 -20.52 -2.80 -8.16
C SER A 100 -21.56 -1.70 -8.26
N CYS A 101 -21.10 -0.47 -8.40
CA CYS A 101 -21.91 0.68 -8.81
C CYS A 101 -21.28 1.28 -10.06
N ASN A 102 -22.09 1.75 -11.01
CA ASN A 102 -21.64 2.79 -11.93
C ASN A 102 -22.05 4.16 -11.38
N ILE A 103 -21.10 4.94 -10.86
CA ILE A 103 -21.36 6.27 -10.30
C ILE A 103 -21.07 7.40 -11.29
N GLY A 104 -20.60 7.07 -12.50
CA GLY A 104 -20.26 8.00 -13.57
C GLY A 104 -21.48 8.47 -14.36
N ASP A 105 -21.24 9.03 -15.54
CA ASP A 105 -22.28 9.59 -16.42
C ASP A 105 -22.42 8.88 -17.78
N GLU A 106 -21.61 7.85 -18.04
CA GLU A 106 -21.72 6.97 -19.22
C GLU A 106 -21.85 5.49 -18.85
N ASP A 107 -22.38 4.69 -19.78
CA ASP A 107 -22.57 3.24 -19.60
C ASP A 107 -21.23 2.51 -19.49
N LEU A 108 -21.12 1.63 -18.51
CA LEU A 108 -19.92 0.82 -18.28
C LEU A 108 -20.10 -0.58 -18.88
N SER A 109 -19.12 -1.05 -19.63
CA SER A 109 -19.17 -2.29 -20.39
C SER A 109 -19.08 -3.52 -19.49
N TRP A 110 -20.00 -4.44 -19.70
CA TRP A 110 -20.12 -5.74 -19.04
C TRP A 110 -20.28 -6.90 -20.03
N ARG A 111 -19.90 -6.65 -21.28
CA ARG A 111 -20.02 -7.57 -22.41
C ARG A 111 -19.30 -8.87 -22.12
N ASP A 112 -20.07 -9.95 -22.14
CA ASP A 112 -19.55 -11.25 -21.80
C ASP A 112 -18.82 -11.88 -22.98
N GLY A 113 -17.63 -12.39 -22.69
CA GLY A 113 -17.01 -13.39 -23.53
C GLY A 113 -17.48 -14.77 -23.11
N THR A 114 -17.54 -15.70 -24.07
CA THR A 114 -17.41 -17.13 -23.78
C THR A 114 -16.08 -17.63 -24.36
N PRO A 115 -15.55 -18.78 -23.92
CA PRO A 115 -14.38 -19.37 -24.55
C PRO A 115 -14.54 -19.57 -26.08
N GLU A 116 -15.77 -19.75 -26.56
CA GLU A 116 -16.10 -19.92 -27.98
C GLU A 116 -16.32 -18.60 -28.74
N ALA A 117 -16.64 -17.52 -28.03
CA ALA A 117 -16.82 -16.17 -28.55
C ALA A 117 -16.17 -15.17 -27.58
N PRO A 118 -14.84 -15.03 -27.60
CA PRO A 118 -14.14 -14.25 -26.59
C PRO A 118 -14.43 -12.75 -26.70
N ASP A 119 -14.69 -12.13 -25.55
CA ASP A 119 -14.85 -10.69 -25.38
C ASP A 119 -14.33 -10.34 -23.98
N ASN A 120 -13.38 -9.41 -23.90
CA ASN A 120 -12.75 -8.98 -22.65
C ASN A 120 -13.32 -7.65 -22.15
N ARG A 121 -14.41 -7.14 -22.72
CA ARG A 121 -15.01 -5.86 -22.33
C ARG A 121 -15.99 -6.00 -21.16
N HIS A 122 -15.50 -6.65 -20.11
CA HIS A 122 -16.15 -6.80 -18.81
C HIS A 122 -15.10 -6.53 -17.71
N PRO A 123 -15.48 -6.24 -16.47
CA PRO A 123 -14.50 -6.08 -15.43
C PRO A 123 -13.99 -7.42 -14.90
N VAL A 124 -12.81 -7.38 -14.30
CA VAL A 124 -12.32 -8.42 -13.40
C VAL A 124 -12.42 -7.97 -11.95
N ILE A 125 -12.64 -8.91 -11.04
CA ILE A 125 -12.96 -8.64 -9.64
C ILE A 125 -11.93 -9.32 -8.75
N ALA A 126 -11.15 -8.53 -8.03
CA ALA A 126 -10.20 -9.01 -7.04
C ALA A 126 -10.87 -9.15 -5.66
N GLN A 127 -10.37 -10.09 -4.87
CA GLN A 127 -10.67 -10.20 -3.44
C GLN A 127 -9.38 -10.45 -2.66
N ASN A 128 -9.21 -9.70 -1.58
CA ASN A 128 -8.05 -9.78 -0.69
C ASN A 128 -8.50 -9.85 0.78
N MET A 129 -7.69 -10.45 1.64
CA MET A 129 -7.90 -10.45 3.09
C MET A 129 -6.70 -9.87 3.81
N TYR A 130 -6.98 -9.06 4.83
CA TYR A 130 -5.99 -8.39 5.65
C TYR A 130 -6.21 -8.70 7.13
N ARG A 131 -5.13 -8.62 7.90
CA ARG A 131 -5.13 -8.71 9.36
C ARG A 131 -4.44 -7.49 9.94
N TYR A 132 -5.10 -6.83 10.87
CA TYR A 132 -4.46 -5.92 11.81
C TYR A 132 -4.23 -6.62 13.15
N LYS A 133 -2.98 -6.63 13.64
CA LYS A 133 -2.62 -7.23 14.93
C LYS A 133 -1.34 -6.60 15.47
N ASP A 134 -1.35 -6.15 16.72
CA ASP A 134 -0.17 -5.64 17.43
C ASP A 134 0.60 -4.55 16.61
N GLY A 135 -0.12 -3.58 16.05
CA GLY A 135 0.43 -2.49 15.22
C GLY A 135 0.69 -2.87 13.75
N ARG A 136 0.55 -4.14 13.38
CA ARG A 136 0.87 -4.66 12.03
C ARG A 136 -0.38 -4.76 11.17
N PHE A 137 -0.36 -4.15 9.99
CA PHE A 137 -1.39 -4.30 8.97
C PHE A 137 -0.86 -5.12 7.79
N GLU A 138 -1.29 -6.37 7.67
CA GLU A 138 -0.71 -7.35 6.73
C GLU A 138 -1.77 -7.90 5.77
N GLN A 139 -1.44 -8.06 4.49
CA GLN A 139 -2.26 -8.82 3.55
C GLN A 139 -1.95 -10.30 3.72
N ILE A 140 -2.94 -11.06 4.15
CA ILE A 140 -2.77 -12.47 4.51
C ILE A 140 -3.36 -13.42 3.47
N GLY A 141 -4.04 -12.88 2.45
CA GLY A 141 -4.55 -13.69 1.36
C GLY A 141 -5.03 -12.89 0.17
N LEU A 142 -5.07 -13.60 -0.95
CA LEU A 142 -5.56 -13.11 -2.22
C LEU A 142 -6.31 -14.23 -2.96
N ALA A 143 -7.25 -13.84 -3.82
CA ALA A 143 -7.94 -14.72 -4.76
C ALA A 143 -7.39 -14.55 -6.19
N TRP A 144 -7.66 -15.54 -7.05
CA TRP A 144 -7.72 -15.27 -8.49
C TRP A 144 -8.88 -14.32 -8.77
N LEU A 145 -8.82 -13.67 -9.93
CA LEU A 145 -9.80 -12.68 -10.32
C LEU A 145 -11.03 -13.34 -10.90
N LYS A 146 -12.22 -12.84 -10.55
CA LYS A 146 -13.46 -13.26 -11.20
C LYS A 146 -13.76 -12.35 -12.40
N HIS A 147 -14.04 -12.95 -13.55
CA HIS A 147 -14.47 -12.25 -14.76
C HIS A 147 -15.98 -11.94 -14.75
N GLY A 148 -16.35 -10.70 -15.06
CA GLY A 148 -17.72 -10.23 -15.36
C GLY A 148 -18.46 -11.08 -16.41
N PHE A 149 -19.80 -11.10 -16.34
CA PHE A 149 -20.60 -11.83 -17.35
C PHE A 149 -22.02 -11.30 -17.58
N CYS A 150 -22.61 -10.61 -16.62
CA CYS A 150 -23.89 -9.92 -16.81
C CYS A 150 -23.98 -8.85 -15.73
N ALA A 151 -24.26 -7.62 -16.14
CA ALA A 151 -24.63 -6.56 -15.22
C ALA A 151 -26.12 -6.67 -14.93
N LEU A 152 -26.47 -6.81 -13.66
CA LEU A 152 -27.83 -6.57 -13.18
C LEU A 152 -28.08 -5.06 -13.02
N SER A 153 -29.30 -4.71 -12.63
CA SER A 153 -29.80 -3.33 -12.60
C SER A 153 -30.52 -3.06 -11.28
N ASP A 154 -29.79 -3.19 -10.17
CA ASP A 154 -30.29 -2.88 -8.82
C ASP A 154 -30.05 -1.40 -8.45
N ASP A 155 -30.69 -0.93 -7.38
CA ASP A 155 -30.72 0.48 -6.95
C ASP A 155 -29.77 0.81 -5.77
N LEU A 156 -28.69 0.05 -5.55
CA LEU A 156 -27.82 0.30 -4.37
C LEU A 156 -27.22 1.71 -4.39
N CYS A 157 -26.87 2.19 -5.58
CA CYS A 157 -25.99 3.36 -5.75
C CYS A 157 -26.71 4.59 -6.29
N GLY A 158 -28.00 4.47 -6.59
CA GLY A 158 -28.79 5.52 -7.21
C GLY A 158 -30.16 5.03 -7.66
N THR A 159 -30.88 5.90 -8.38
CA THR A 159 -32.09 5.47 -9.10
C THR A 159 -31.64 4.84 -10.41
N CYS A 160 -31.72 3.52 -10.50
CA CYS A 160 -31.32 2.77 -11.67
C CYS A 160 -32.33 2.93 -12.81
N THR A 161 -31.85 3.35 -13.98
CA THR A 161 -32.63 3.25 -15.22
C THR A 161 -32.23 1.98 -15.94
N ALA A 162 -32.82 0.84 -15.54
CA ALA A 162 -32.41 -0.50 -15.98
C ALA A 162 -31.97 -0.57 -17.45
N ALA A 163 -30.80 -1.19 -17.67
CA ALA A 163 -30.30 -1.50 -19.00
C ALA A 163 -31.28 -2.42 -19.75
N LEU A 164 -31.30 -2.35 -21.09
CA LEU A 164 -32.15 -3.24 -21.90
C LEU A 164 -31.56 -4.67 -22.02
N ASP A 165 -30.29 -4.85 -21.66
CA ASP A 165 -29.55 -6.11 -21.68
C ASP A 165 -28.52 -6.18 -20.53
N CYS A 166 -27.81 -7.32 -20.44
CA CYS A 166 -26.76 -7.58 -19.44
C CYS A 166 -25.39 -6.98 -19.80
N ASP A 167 -25.25 -6.36 -20.98
CA ASP A 167 -23.94 -5.96 -21.54
C ASP A 167 -23.42 -4.66 -20.94
N PHE A 168 -24.23 -3.97 -20.15
CA PHE A 168 -23.90 -2.65 -19.62
C PHE A 168 -24.41 -2.45 -18.19
N LEU A 169 -23.54 -1.92 -17.33
CA LEU A 169 -23.94 -1.30 -16.07
C LEU A 169 -24.13 0.20 -16.32
N VAL A 170 -25.38 0.62 -16.44
CA VAL A 170 -25.72 2.03 -16.76
C VAL A 170 -25.61 2.93 -15.52
N PRO A 171 -25.43 4.25 -15.69
CA PRO A 171 -25.27 5.19 -14.59
C PRO A 171 -26.34 5.05 -13.49
N GLY A 172 -25.90 5.05 -12.24
CA GLY A 172 -26.75 4.93 -11.04
C GLY A 172 -27.22 3.52 -10.72
N CYS A 173 -26.98 2.54 -11.59
CA CYS A 173 -27.30 1.13 -11.33
C CYS A 173 -26.18 0.40 -10.58
N SER A 174 -26.56 -0.72 -9.97
CA SER A 174 -25.65 -1.62 -9.28
C SER A 174 -25.79 -3.07 -9.74
N ASP A 175 -24.68 -3.82 -9.75
CA ASP A 175 -24.64 -5.23 -10.11
C ASP A 175 -24.08 -6.10 -8.97
N PRO A 176 -24.90 -6.96 -8.32
CA PRO A 176 -24.44 -7.89 -7.30
C PRO A 176 -23.99 -9.23 -7.87
N TYR A 177 -22.75 -9.63 -7.55
CA TYR A 177 -22.26 -11.00 -7.69
C TYR A 177 -22.24 -11.75 -6.36
N SER A 178 -22.89 -12.90 -6.29
CA SER A 178 -22.88 -13.77 -5.11
C SER A 178 -21.46 -14.22 -4.72
N ALA A 179 -21.27 -14.60 -3.45
CA ALA A 179 -20.02 -15.23 -3.01
C ALA A 179 -19.72 -16.52 -3.81
N GLY A 180 -20.75 -17.29 -4.18
CA GLY A 180 -20.59 -18.52 -4.95
C GLY A 180 -20.06 -18.28 -6.37
N THR A 181 -20.60 -17.27 -7.06
CA THR A 181 -20.10 -16.85 -8.38
C THR A 181 -18.70 -16.27 -8.31
N ASN A 182 -18.39 -15.50 -7.26
CA ASN A 182 -17.04 -14.95 -7.10
C ASN A 182 -15.97 -15.99 -6.77
N GLY A 183 -16.32 -17.10 -6.14
CA GLY A 183 -15.34 -18.11 -5.69
C GLY A 183 -15.36 -19.45 -6.43
N ASN A 184 -16.31 -19.69 -7.33
CA ASN A 184 -16.51 -21.03 -7.90
C ASN A 184 -17.12 -21.05 -9.31
N ASP A 185 -16.98 -19.97 -10.09
CA ASP A 185 -17.49 -19.92 -11.46
C ASP A 185 -16.52 -20.59 -12.45
N PRO A 186 -16.84 -21.75 -13.04
CA PRO A 186 -15.92 -22.49 -13.90
C PRO A 186 -15.55 -21.70 -15.16
N GLY A 187 -14.25 -21.57 -15.41
CA GLY A 187 -13.73 -20.85 -16.59
C GLY A 187 -13.81 -19.32 -16.51
N ARG A 188 -14.20 -18.77 -15.36
CA ARG A 188 -14.27 -17.31 -15.10
C ARG A 188 -13.41 -16.86 -13.92
N LEU A 189 -12.58 -17.75 -13.38
CA LEU A 189 -11.52 -17.38 -12.44
C LEU A 189 -10.20 -17.38 -13.21
N GLY A 190 -9.50 -16.25 -13.22
CA GLY A 190 -8.25 -16.05 -13.94
C GLY A 190 -7.13 -15.53 -13.03
N PRO A 191 -5.87 -15.82 -13.37
CA PRO A 191 -4.71 -15.34 -12.60
C PRO A 191 -4.55 -13.82 -12.70
N ARG A 192 -3.87 -13.22 -11.72
CA ARG A 192 -3.70 -11.76 -11.65
C ARG A 192 -2.67 -11.22 -12.62
N TYR A 193 -1.64 -12.02 -12.94
CA TYR A 193 -0.56 -11.60 -13.83
C TYR A 193 -1.01 -11.31 -15.26
N GLU A 194 -2.19 -11.76 -15.68
CA GLU A 194 -2.73 -11.52 -17.03
C GLU A 194 -3.32 -10.12 -17.21
N VAL A 195 -3.58 -9.41 -16.10
CA VAL A 195 -4.29 -8.13 -16.13
C VAL A 195 -3.29 -6.99 -16.02
N ASN A 196 -3.36 -6.04 -16.95
CA ASN A 196 -2.78 -4.72 -16.75
C ASN A 196 -3.77 -3.90 -15.91
N PRO A 197 -3.46 -3.63 -14.63
CA PRO A 197 -4.39 -2.97 -13.72
C PRO A 197 -4.60 -1.49 -14.06
N ARG A 198 -3.66 -0.87 -14.78
CA ARG A 198 -3.70 0.54 -15.14
C ARG A 198 -4.56 0.80 -16.37
N THR A 199 -4.62 -0.14 -17.30
CA THR A 199 -5.46 -0.02 -18.51
C THR A 199 -6.74 -0.85 -18.43
N GLY A 200 -6.83 -1.76 -17.46
CA GLY A 200 -7.88 -2.78 -17.38
C GLY A 200 -7.89 -3.76 -18.55
N ASP A 201 -6.79 -3.86 -19.31
CA ASP A 201 -6.67 -4.79 -20.43
C ASP A 201 -6.22 -6.16 -19.93
N PHE A 202 -6.82 -7.20 -20.50
CA PHE A 202 -6.52 -8.59 -20.16
C PHE A 202 -6.98 -9.54 -21.28
N PRO A 203 -6.33 -10.71 -21.43
CA PRO A 203 -6.80 -11.76 -22.32
C PRO A 203 -8.07 -12.43 -21.78
N PHE A 204 -8.96 -12.82 -22.70
CA PHE A 204 -10.09 -13.70 -22.38
C PHE A 204 -10.24 -14.75 -23.49
N PRO A 205 -10.56 -16.03 -23.18
CA PRO A 205 -10.68 -16.62 -21.83
C PRO A 205 -9.36 -16.57 -21.04
N PRO A 206 -9.41 -16.53 -19.70
CA PRO A 206 -8.19 -16.49 -18.87
C PRO A 206 -7.36 -17.75 -19.04
N ASP A 207 -6.05 -17.65 -18.79
CA ASP A 207 -5.17 -18.80 -18.70
C ASP A 207 -5.57 -19.68 -17.51
N ASP A 208 -6.18 -20.82 -17.84
CA ASP A 208 -6.57 -21.83 -16.87
C ASP A 208 -5.69 -23.09 -16.93
N SER A 209 -4.47 -22.98 -17.48
CA SER A 209 -3.58 -24.12 -17.70
C SER A 209 -2.94 -24.65 -16.41
N ALA A 210 -2.91 -23.85 -15.35
CA ALA A 210 -2.36 -24.25 -14.06
C ALA A 210 -3.19 -25.38 -13.44
N ALA A 211 -2.50 -26.46 -13.05
CA ALA A 211 -3.14 -27.63 -12.47
C ALA A 211 -3.83 -27.31 -11.14
N LEU A 212 -5.06 -27.82 -10.95
CA LEU A 212 -5.74 -27.75 -9.66
C LEU A 212 -4.87 -28.40 -8.58
N VAL A 213 -4.48 -27.62 -7.57
CA VAL A 213 -3.66 -28.12 -6.46
C VAL A 213 -4.51 -28.76 -5.37
N ASP A 214 -5.54 -28.05 -4.89
CA ASP A 214 -6.47 -28.54 -3.86
C ASP A 214 -7.82 -27.78 -3.89
N SER A 215 -8.69 -28.02 -2.88
CA SER A 215 -10.02 -27.39 -2.78
C SER A 215 -10.00 -25.89 -2.45
N THR A 216 -8.86 -25.33 -2.06
CA THR A 216 -8.70 -23.89 -1.78
C THR A 216 -8.28 -23.10 -3.00
N TYR A 217 -7.87 -23.79 -4.07
CA TYR A 217 -7.34 -23.20 -5.28
C TYR A 217 -8.29 -22.17 -5.93
N ARG A 218 -7.72 -21.08 -6.47
CA ARG A 218 -8.36 -19.90 -7.13
C ARG A 218 -9.25 -19.03 -6.24
N ARG A 219 -9.67 -19.52 -5.07
CA ARG A 219 -10.47 -18.76 -4.11
C ARG A 219 -9.59 -17.81 -3.30
N LEU A 220 -10.21 -16.94 -2.50
CA LEU A 220 -9.48 -16.16 -1.50
C LEU A 220 -8.85 -17.11 -0.49
N ARG A 221 -7.57 -17.41 -0.67
CA ARG A 221 -6.81 -18.41 0.09
C ARG A 221 -5.98 -17.72 1.15
N VAL A 222 -6.02 -18.26 2.36
CA VAL A 222 -5.35 -17.70 3.53
C VAL A 222 -4.74 -18.83 4.34
N ASN A 223 -3.54 -18.65 4.88
CA ASN A 223 -2.98 -19.61 5.84
C ASN A 223 -3.91 -19.72 7.07
N ALA A 224 -4.24 -20.94 7.48
CA ALA A 224 -5.16 -21.17 8.59
C ALA A 224 -4.65 -20.56 9.92
N ASP A 225 -3.33 -20.40 10.07
CA ASP A 225 -2.75 -19.80 11.26
C ASP A 225 -3.01 -18.30 11.34
N ASP A 226 -3.19 -17.59 10.22
CA ASP A 226 -3.43 -16.14 10.21
C ASP A 226 -4.87 -15.75 10.56
N VAL A 227 -5.80 -16.69 10.41
CA VAL A 227 -7.24 -16.53 10.69
C VAL A 227 -7.70 -17.31 11.92
N SER A 228 -6.78 -18.03 12.57
CA SER A 228 -7.03 -18.66 13.86
C SER A 228 -7.11 -17.61 14.95
N ALA A 229 -8.28 -17.43 15.56
CA ALA A 229 -8.46 -16.52 16.69
C ALA A 229 -7.60 -16.91 17.91
N ALA A 230 -7.24 -18.20 18.04
CA ALA A 230 -6.38 -18.68 19.11
C ALA A 230 -4.91 -18.25 18.93
N LEU A 231 -4.44 -18.13 17.69
CA LEU A 231 -3.07 -17.69 17.37
C LEU A 231 -2.99 -16.16 17.18
N ASN A 232 -4.14 -15.51 17.00
CA ASN A 232 -4.25 -14.07 16.77
C ASN A 232 -5.22 -13.42 17.75
N PRO A 233 -4.94 -13.50 19.07
CA PRO A 233 -5.75 -12.78 20.05
C PRO A 233 -5.70 -11.28 19.78
N GLY A 234 -6.85 -10.62 19.79
CA GLY A 234 -6.96 -9.17 19.55
C GLY A 234 -6.85 -8.72 18.10
N ALA A 235 -6.71 -9.65 17.14
CA ALA A 235 -6.64 -9.29 15.74
C ALA A 235 -8.00 -8.83 15.18
N THR A 236 -7.93 -7.92 14.20
CA THR A 236 -9.05 -7.49 13.37
C THR A 236 -8.81 -7.99 11.95
N TRP A 237 -9.84 -8.54 11.29
CA TRP A 237 -9.74 -9.04 9.92
C TRP A 237 -10.61 -8.21 8.98
N ILE A 238 -10.08 -7.92 7.80
CA ILE A 238 -10.72 -7.05 6.81
C ILE A 238 -10.70 -7.77 5.46
N ILE A 239 -11.80 -7.68 4.72
CA ILE A 239 -11.85 -8.09 3.31
C ILE A 239 -11.91 -6.84 2.44
N GLU A 240 -11.16 -6.89 1.35
CA GLU A 240 -11.21 -5.92 0.26
C GLU A 240 -11.76 -6.60 -1.00
N ALA A 241 -12.51 -5.84 -1.78
CA ALA A 241 -12.73 -6.15 -3.18
C ALA A 241 -12.31 -4.97 -4.05
N GLN A 242 -12.00 -5.26 -5.31
CA GLN A 242 -11.68 -4.24 -6.32
C GLN A 242 -12.25 -4.68 -7.67
N TYR A 243 -12.85 -3.75 -8.41
CA TYR A 243 -13.17 -3.93 -9.83
C TYR A 243 -12.08 -3.28 -10.67
N VAL A 244 -11.63 -3.95 -11.72
CA VAL A 244 -10.77 -3.35 -12.75
C VAL A 244 -11.53 -3.46 -14.06
N ALA A 245 -11.80 -2.31 -14.70
CA ALA A 245 -12.51 -2.22 -15.97
C ALA A 245 -11.74 -1.31 -16.94
N ALA A 246 -11.70 -1.70 -18.23
CA ALA A 246 -10.89 -0.99 -19.22
C ALA A 246 -11.44 0.40 -19.58
N ASP A 247 -12.76 0.57 -19.56
CA ASP A 247 -13.43 1.84 -19.87
C ASP A 247 -13.45 2.80 -18.68
N ASP A 248 -13.52 2.28 -17.45
CA ASP A 248 -13.24 3.02 -16.20
C ASP A 248 -11.80 3.58 -16.19
N ALA A 249 -10.81 2.74 -16.51
CA ALA A 249 -9.42 3.14 -16.62
C ALA A 249 -9.16 4.13 -17.77
N ALA A 250 -9.82 3.95 -18.92
CA ALA A 250 -9.73 4.89 -20.04
C ALA A 250 -10.35 6.26 -19.71
N ALA A 251 -11.28 6.32 -18.77
CA ALA A 251 -11.88 7.54 -18.25
C ALA A 251 -11.08 8.16 -17.08
N GLU A 252 -9.97 7.54 -16.66
CA GLU A 252 -9.13 7.97 -15.52
C GLU A 252 -9.88 7.93 -14.17
N ASN A 253 -10.89 7.05 -14.05
CA ASN A 253 -11.68 6.88 -12.83
C ASN A 253 -11.22 5.68 -11.96
N ASP A 254 -10.17 4.96 -12.37
CA ASP A 254 -9.70 3.69 -11.81
C ASP A 254 -9.04 3.74 -10.42
N ASN A 255 -9.14 4.88 -9.73
CA ASN A 255 -8.49 5.14 -8.45
C ASN A 255 -9.44 5.09 -7.24
N ASN A 256 -10.74 4.85 -7.45
CA ASN A 256 -11.79 4.75 -6.44
C ASN A 256 -12.48 3.35 -6.42
N ASN A 257 -11.92 2.39 -7.17
CA ASN A 257 -12.56 1.12 -7.51
C ASN A 257 -12.31 -0.02 -6.51
N ALA A 258 -11.64 0.26 -5.39
CA ALA A 258 -11.46 -0.67 -4.27
C ALA A 258 -12.32 -0.27 -3.07
N SER A 259 -12.80 -1.24 -2.29
CA SER A 259 -13.52 -0.99 -1.03
C SER A 259 -13.28 -2.11 -0.05
N HIS A 260 -13.38 -1.80 1.24
CA HIS A 260 -13.12 -2.77 2.29
C HIS A 260 -14.25 -2.86 3.33
N ARG A 261 -14.26 -3.97 4.06
CA ARG A 261 -15.20 -4.23 5.14
C ARG A 261 -14.60 -5.16 6.18
N GLU A 262 -14.79 -4.82 7.45
CA GLU A 262 -14.36 -5.67 8.56
C GLU A 262 -15.25 -6.92 8.69
N ILE A 263 -14.63 -8.07 8.96
CA ILE A 263 -15.27 -9.37 9.07
C ILE A 263 -15.07 -9.98 10.46
N LEU A 264 -16.04 -10.79 10.88
CA LEU A 264 -15.98 -11.57 12.10
C LEU A 264 -15.70 -13.04 11.77
N LEU A 265 -14.66 -13.59 12.38
CA LEU A 265 -14.26 -14.98 12.24
C LEU A 265 -14.64 -15.79 13.49
N ASP A 266 -15.00 -17.07 13.32
CA ASP A 266 -15.10 -18.00 14.43
C ASP A 266 -13.71 -18.47 14.92
N ALA A 267 -13.68 -19.30 15.97
CA ALA A 267 -12.44 -19.81 16.54
C ALA A 267 -11.57 -20.61 15.56
N ASN A 268 -12.16 -21.11 14.47
CA ASN A 268 -11.48 -21.86 13.43
C ASN A 268 -11.11 -20.99 12.22
N GLY A 269 -11.47 -19.71 12.21
CA GLY A 269 -11.24 -18.80 11.10
C GLY A 269 -12.34 -18.83 10.03
N ALA A 270 -13.51 -19.42 10.26
CA ALA A 270 -14.62 -19.30 9.30
C ALA A 270 -15.28 -17.92 9.42
N ILE A 271 -15.59 -17.28 8.30
CA ILE A 271 -16.37 -16.03 8.28
C ILE A 271 -17.76 -16.34 8.83
N THR A 272 -18.19 -15.57 9.83
CA THR A 272 -19.51 -15.71 10.48
C THR A 272 -20.41 -14.52 10.23
N ASN A 273 -19.85 -13.32 10.08
CA ASN A 273 -20.59 -12.09 9.84
C ASN A 273 -19.63 -10.97 9.38
N PHE A 274 -20.19 -9.80 9.06
CA PHE A 274 -19.45 -8.54 8.94
C PHE A 274 -19.59 -7.71 10.22
N ALA A 275 -18.52 -7.03 10.62
CA ALA A 275 -18.50 -6.23 11.85
C ALA A 275 -19.03 -4.81 11.64
N SER A 276 -18.87 -4.27 10.43
CA SER A 276 -19.21 -2.88 10.07
C SER A 276 -19.92 -2.81 8.71
N GLY A 277 -20.24 -1.59 8.24
CA GLY A 277 -20.66 -1.36 6.85
C GLY A 277 -19.46 -1.35 5.90
N THR A 278 -19.71 -1.42 4.58
CA THR A 278 -18.62 -1.26 3.60
C THR A 278 -18.10 0.18 3.64
N VAL A 279 -16.78 0.33 3.72
CA VAL A 279 -16.11 1.61 3.48
C VAL A 279 -15.83 1.70 1.98
N GLN A 280 -16.71 2.43 1.28
CA GLN A 280 -16.67 2.57 -0.17
C GLN A 280 -15.46 3.39 -0.64
N SER A 281 -14.95 3.04 -1.82
CA SER A 281 -13.88 3.73 -2.55
C SER A 281 -12.56 3.90 -1.79
N GLN A 282 -12.28 3.01 -0.82
CA GLN A 282 -11.03 2.98 -0.09
C GLN A 282 -10.48 1.55 0.01
N PRO A 283 -9.22 1.29 -0.41
CA PRO A 283 -8.58 0.00 -0.18
C PRO A 283 -8.39 -0.27 1.32
N ALA A 284 -8.20 -1.52 1.70
CA ALA A 284 -8.15 -1.96 3.09
C ALA A 284 -7.03 -1.30 3.90
N ILE A 285 -5.91 -0.92 3.29
CA ILE A 285 -4.83 -0.20 3.98
C ILE A 285 -5.30 1.11 4.64
N MET A 286 -6.38 1.72 4.12
CA MET A 286 -6.97 2.92 4.72
C MET A 286 -7.66 2.65 6.07
N ALA A 287 -7.91 1.38 6.42
CA ALA A 287 -8.37 1.00 7.75
C ALA A 287 -7.26 1.10 8.81
N TRP A 288 -5.99 1.03 8.43
CA TRP A 288 -4.86 1.07 9.37
C TRP A 288 -4.88 2.31 10.27
N PRO A 289 -4.92 3.57 9.76
CA PRO A 289 -5.00 4.77 10.61
C PRO A 289 -6.31 4.92 11.39
N VAL A 290 -7.34 4.09 11.09
CA VAL A 290 -8.59 4.03 11.87
C VAL A 290 -8.45 3.07 13.05
N LEU A 291 -7.72 1.98 12.87
CA LEU A 291 -7.44 0.96 13.89
C LEU A 291 -6.27 1.33 14.81
N ASP A 292 -5.40 2.22 14.34
CA ASP A 292 -4.15 2.58 14.97
C ASP A 292 -3.89 4.08 14.85
N ALA A 293 -3.80 4.76 15.99
CA ALA A 293 -3.63 6.22 16.02
C ALA A 293 -2.20 6.68 15.69
N ASP A 294 -1.21 5.77 15.77
CA ASP A 294 0.19 6.07 15.43
C ASP A 294 0.48 5.78 13.94
N ALA A 295 -0.48 5.18 13.22
CA ALA A 295 -0.36 4.86 11.81
C ALA A 295 -0.77 6.03 10.91
N ALA A 296 -0.06 6.22 9.81
CA ALA A 296 -0.40 7.16 8.75
C ALA A 296 -0.17 6.52 7.38
N VAL A 297 -1.03 6.88 6.40
CA VAL A 297 -0.96 6.38 5.03
C VAL A 297 -0.85 7.54 4.05
N SER A 298 0.16 7.48 3.18
CA SER A 298 0.35 8.40 2.04
C SER A 298 -0.11 7.74 0.76
N ILE A 299 -0.80 8.50 -0.09
CA ILE A 299 -1.20 8.08 -1.44
C ILE A 299 -0.16 8.60 -2.43
N VAL A 300 0.28 7.75 -3.35
CA VAL A 300 1.29 8.11 -4.35
C VAL A 300 0.79 7.75 -5.74
N ASP A 301 0.56 8.78 -6.56
CA ASP A 301 0.27 8.62 -7.98
C ASP A 301 1.57 8.69 -8.79
N VAL A 302 1.97 7.56 -9.36
CA VAL A 302 3.10 7.47 -10.27
C VAL A 302 2.59 7.76 -11.68
N THR A 303 3.01 8.90 -12.23
CA THR A 303 2.58 9.36 -13.55
C THR A 303 2.76 8.28 -14.61
N GLY A 304 1.66 7.91 -15.27
CA GLY A 304 1.63 6.88 -16.31
C GLY A 304 1.73 5.42 -15.84
N ALA A 305 2.01 5.16 -14.55
CA ALA A 305 2.13 3.79 -14.03
C ALA A 305 0.93 3.37 -13.18
N GLY A 306 0.42 4.24 -12.29
CA GLY A 306 -0.73 3.96 -11.41
C GLY A 306 -0.51 4.46 -9.99
N ARG A 307 -1.21 3.88 -9.03
CA ARG A 307 -1.29 4.34 -7.63
C ARG A 307 -0.73 3.32 -6.64
N PHE A 308 0.04 3.84 -5.70
CA PHE A 308 0.51 3.14 -4.50
C PHE A 308 -0.05 3.80 -3.23
N TYR A 309 -0.07 3.02 -2.16
CA TYR A 309 -0.29 3.51 -0.79
C TYR A 309 0.90 3.09 0.05
N VAL A 310 1.44 4.03 0.83
CA VAL A 310 2.55 3.78 1.75
C VAL A 310 2.10 4.10 3.17
N GLY A 311 1.92 3.06 3.97
CA GLY A 311 1.62 3.16 5.40
C GLY A 311 2.89 3.08 6.24
N HIS A 312 2.88 3.78 7.38
CA HIS A 312 3.91 3.66 8.41
C HIS A 312 3.31 3.86 9.80
N ALA A 313 3.90 3.22 10.81
CA ALA A 313 3.62 3.42 12.23
C ALA A 313 4.91 3.27 13.05
N ALA A 314 4.99 3.97 14.18
CA ALA A 314 6.08 3.83 15.14
C ALA A 314 5.50 3.76 16.56
N HIS A 315 5.70 2.64 17.25
CA HIS A 315 5.16 2.40 18.58
C HIS A 315 6.26 2.37 19.63
N ASP A 316 6.10 3.15 20.70
CA ASP A 316 6.96 3.09 21.88
C ASP A 316 6.75 1.74 22.60
N LEU A 317 7.81 0.95 22.76
CA LEU A 317 7.77 -0.34 23.45
C LEU A 317 7.89 -0.19 24.98
N GLY A 318 8.11 1.04 25.48
CA GLY A 318 8.20 1.35 26.90
C GLY A 318 9.53 0.96 27.56
N ASP A 319 10.49 0.48 26.79
CA ASP A 319 11.83 0.06 27.21
C ASP A 319 12.95 0.91 26.59
N GLY A 320 12.60 2.06 26.01
CA GLY A 320 13.53 2.94 25.29
C GLY A 320 13.73 2.55 23.82
N THR A 321 12.99 1.57 23.33
CA THR A 321 12.97 1.20 21.91
C THR A 321 11.60 1.44 21.27
N TRP A 322 11.60 1.51 19.95
CA TRP A 322 10.44 1.75 19.10
C TRP A 322 10.31 0.64 18.07
N ALA A 323 9.11 0.09 17.92
CA ALA A 323 8.77 -0.80 16.83
C ALA A 323 8.31 0.04 15.63
N TYR A 324 9.03 -0.08 14.52
CA TYR A 324 8.67 0.55 13.24
C TYR A 324 8.03 -0.48 12.32
N GLU A 325 6.87 -0.13 11.78
CA GLU A 325 6.15 -0.94 10.81
C GLU A 325 5.85 -0.08 9.57
N TYR A 326 6.09 -0.62 8.38
CA TYR A 326 5.79 0.02 7.10
C TYR A 326 5.01 -0.97 6.23
N ALA A 327 4.10 -0.45 5.41
CA ALA A 327 3.39 -1.24 4.41
C ALA A 327 3.38 -0.49 3.07
N VAL A 328 3.69 -1.18 1.98
CA VAL A 328 3.57 -0.63 0.62
C VAL A 328 2.56 -1.48 -0.12
N TYR A 329 1.44 -0.87 -0.51
CA TYR A 329 0.37 -1.49 -1.29
C TYR A 329 0.41 -0.92 -2.71
N ASN A 330 0.57 -1.80 -3.69
CA ASN A 330 0.39 -1.44 -5.10
C ASN A 330 -1.08 -1.66 -5.44
N MET A 331 -1.86 -0.59 -5.64
CA MET A 331 -3.29 -0.72 -5.93
C MET A 331 -3.52 -1.10 -7.40
N ASN A 332 -2.99 -0.30 -8.32
CA ASN A 332 -3.23 -0.44 -9.76
C ASN A 332 -2.03 -0.05 -10.64
N ALA A 333 -0.82 -0.01 -10.09
CA ALA A 333 0.36 0.31 -10.90
C ALA A 333 0.83 -0.90 -11.72
N ASP A 334 1.02 -0.69 -13.03
CA ASP A 334 1.56 -1.72 -13.94
C ASP A 334 3.07 -1.95 -13.79
N LEU A 335 3.75 -1.04 -13.09
CA LEU A 335 5.15 -1.15 -12.68
C LEU A 335 5.23 -1.67 -11.24
N PRO A 336 5.59 -2.95 -11.01
CA PRO A 336 5.74 -3.48 -9.66
C PRO A 336 6.99 -2.96 -8.96
N ALA A 337 7.00 -2.93 -7.63
CA ALA A 337 8.20 -2.53 -6.87
C ALA A 337 9.13 -3.73 -6.60
N TYR A 338 10.44 -3.51 -6.68
CA TYR A 338 11.45 -4.54 -6.37
C TYR A 338 12.36 -4.17 -5.20
N GLU A 339 12.31 -2.93 -4.74
CA GLU A 339 13.12 -2.43 -3.63
C GLU A 339 12.35 -1.38 -2.82
N VAL A 340 12.48 -1.45 -1.50
CA VAL A 340 12.01 -0.43 -0.55
C VAL A 340 13.17 -0.09 0.39
N SER A 341 13.41 1.21 0.58
CA SER A 341 14.48 1.72 1.43
C SER A 341 13.95 2.79 2.38
N VAL A 342 14.18 2.61 3.67
CA VAL A 342 13.78 3.55 4.74
C VAL A 342 15.00 4.23 5.31
N GLY A 343 15.06 5.56 5.27
CA GLY A 343 16.17 6.32 5.82
C GLY A 343 16.25 6.25 7.34
N ARG A 344 17.46 6.18 7.89
CA ARG A 344 17.72 6.16 9.34
C ARG A 344 18.91 7.04 9.71
N ASP A 345 18.97 7.45 10.98
CA ASP A 345 20.20 8.01 11.53
C ASP A 345 21.24 6.90 11.83
N ALA A 346 22.51 7.17 11.53
CA ALA A 346 23.61 6.24 11.71
C ALA A 346 23.91 5.90 13.18
N SER A 347 23.50 6.77 14.11
CA SER A 347 23.68 6.53 15.55
C SER A 347 22.60 5.61 16.14
N ALA A 348 21.48 5.43 15.44
CA ALA A 348 20.43 4.53 15.87
C ALA A 348 20.87 3.07 15.73
N CYS A 349 20.60 2.25 16.74
CA CYS A 349 20.72 0.80 16.64
C CYS A 349 19.51 0.23 15.91
N ILE A 350 19.70 -0.79 15.07
CA ILE A 350 18.65 -1.50 14.36
C ILE A 350 18.69 -2.99 14.73
N GLY A 351 17.54 -3.53 15.11
CA GLY A 351 17.35 -4.93 15.47
C GLY A 351 16.02 -5.46 14.95
N ALA A 352 15.80 -6.77 15.12
CA ALA A 352 14.55 -7.44 14.77
C ALA A 352 14.01 -7.10 13.36
N ILE A 353 14.91 -6.97 12.38
CA ILE A 353 14.54 -6.63 11.00
C ILE A 353 13.72 -7.78 10.42
N GLY A 354 12.55 -7.44 9.89
CA GLY A 354 11.62 -8.38 9.30
C GLY A 354 11.03 -7.89 7.99
N PHE A 355 10.49 -8.84 7.25
CA PHE A 355 9.77 -8.65 6.00
C PHE A 355 8.50 -9.52 6.07
N GLY A 356 7.47 -9.16 5.31
CA GLY A 356 6.32 -10.01 5.09
C GLY A 356 5.66 -9.66 3.76
N ASP A 357 5.52 -10.65 2.90
CA ASP A 357 4.74 -10.58 1.67
C ASP A 357 3.43 -11.39 1.79
N VAL A 358 2.66 -11.38 0.70
CA VAL A 358 1.50 -12.24 0.57
C VAL A 358 1.89 -13.53 -0.13
N GLU A 359 1.37 -14.66 0.36
CA GLU A 359 1.52 -15.93 -0.32
C GLU A 359 0.75 -15.91 -1.65
N TYR A 360 1.48 -15.91 -2.77
CA TYR A 360 0.88 -15.99 -4.10
C TYR A 360 0.19 -17.35 -4.33
N LEU A 361 -0.87 -17.33 -5.13
CA LEU A 361 -1.61 -18.55 -5.45
C LEU A 361 -0.78 -19.48 -6.35
N PRO A 362 -0.93 -20.81 -6.22
CA PRO A 362 -0.24 -21.72 -7.12
C PRO A 362 -0.54 -21.41 -8.61
N GLY A 363 0.49 -21.41 -9.44
CA GLY A 363 0.36 -21.05 -10.86
C GLY A 363 0.48 -19.55 -11.15
N GLU A 364 0.57 -18.68 -10.14
CA GLU A 364 1.15 -17.35 -10.32
C GLU A 364 2.67 -17.47 -10.54
N PRO A 365 3.28 -16.59 -11.35
CA PRO A 365 4.71 -16.67 -11.69
C PRO A 365 5.65 -16.23 -10.56
N SER A 366 5.14 -15.59 -9.51
CA SER A 366 5.94 -15.02 -8.43
C SER A 366 6.71 -16.09 -7.65
N ASP A 367 8.02 -15.90 -7.50
CA ASP A 367 8.85 -16.54 -6.50
C ASP A 367 8.39 -16.06 -5.11
N GLY A 368 8.22 -16.99 -4.17
CA GLY A 368 7.80 -16.72 -2.80
C GLY A 368 8.98 -16.48 -1.86
N ALA A 369 10.18 -16.19 -2.39
CA ALA A 369 11.36 -15.92 -1.59
C ALA A 369 11.32 -14.51 -0.98
N ASP A 370 11.43 -14.45 0.35
CA ASP A 370 11.46 -13.19 1.12
C ASP A 370 12.58 -12.25 0.67
N TRP A 371 12.31 -10.94 0.74
CA TRP A 371 13.30 -9.92 0.42
C TRP A 371 14.38 -9.86 1.51
N THR A 372 15.64 -9.80 1.08
CA THR A 372 16.76 -9.77 2.02
C THR A 372 17.01 -8.32 2.48
N PRO A 373 16.99 -8.04 3.80
CA PRO A 373 17.33 -6.72 4.30
C PRO A 373 18.84 -6.46 4.28
N VAL A 374 19.21 -5.22 3.98
CA VAL A 374 20.55 -4.67 4.11
C VAL A 374 20.47 -3.43 4.99
N ASP A 375 21.12 -3.48 6.14
CA ASP A 375 21.28 -2.32 7.03
C ASP A 375 22.57 -1.56 6.67
N SER A 376 22.44 -0.35 6.13
CA SER A 376 23.55 0.57 5.85
C SER A 376 23.63 1.66 6.94
N MET A 377 24.55 2.61 6.79
CA MET A 377 24.66 3.73 7.75
C MET A 377 23.49 4.70 7.69
N ASP A 378 22.80 4.79 6.55
CA ASP A 378 21.81 5.83 6.25
C ASP A 378 20.42 5.27 5.90
N ALA A 379 20.29 3.96 5.68
CA ALA A 379 19.03 3.34 5.36
C ALA A 379 18.97 1.85 5.73
N ILE A 380 17.76 1.32 5.79
CA ILE A 380 17.49 -0.11 5.76
C ILE A 380 16.78 -0.39 4.44
N THR A 381 17.34 -1.28 3.64
CA THR A 381 16.84 -1.59 2.29
C THR A 381 16.47 -3.06 2.19
N TRP A 382 15.27 -3.34 1.70
CA TRP A 382 14.82 -4.68 1.31
C TRP A 382 14.69 -4.70 -0.21
N SER A 383 15.22 -5.74 -0.84
CA SER A 383 15.15 -5.86 -2.29
C SER A 383 15.05 -7.31 -2.76
N THR A 384 14.54 -7.48 -3.97
CA THR A 384 14.62 -8.71 -4.77
C THR A 384 15.24 -8.43 -6.15
N ALA A 385 15.28 -9.43 -7.02
CA ALA A 385 15.71 -9.26 -8.41
C ALA A 385 14.72 -8.37 -9.20
N THR A 386 15.19 -7.71 -10.25
CA THR A 386 14.30 -7.02 -11.20
C THR A 386 13.59 -8.05 -12.08
N LEU A 387 12.44 -7.68 -12.68
CA LEU A 387 11.75 -8.50 -13.69
C LEU A 387 12.59 -8.71 -14.96
N PHE A 388 13.54 -7.82 -15.24
CA PHE A 388 14.49 -8.00 -16.33
C PHE A 388 15.49 -9.15 -16.05
N ASP A 389 15.96 -9.26 -14.81
CA ASP A 389 16.91 -10.28 -14.40
C ASP A 389 16.24 -11.63 -14.11
N ASP A 390 15.03 -11.59 -13.53
CA ASP A 390 14.20 -12.75 -13.25
C ASP A 390 12.71 -12.41 -13.42
N ALA A 391 12.10 -12.92 -14.48
CA ALA A 391 10.68 -12.72 -14.78
C ALA A 391 9.74 -13.23 -13.66
N ASN A 392 10.24 -14.12 -12.80
CA ASN A 392 9.52 -14.67 -11.67
C ASN A 392 9.85 -13.97 -10.35
N ALA A 393 10.69 -12.92 -10.34
CA ALA A 393 11.10 -12.27 -9.10
C ALA A 393 9.91 -11.90 -8.20
N ASN A 394 10.13 -11.93 -6.89
CA ASN A 394 9.13 -11.58 -5.88
C ASN A 394 8.83 -10.07 -5.83
N VAL A 395 8.58 -9.42 -6.97
CA VAL A 395 8.24 -8.00 -7.01
C VAL A 395 6.82 -7.76 -6.46
N LEU A 396 6.61 -6.62 -5.81
CA LEU A 396 5.31 -6.16 -5.31
C LEU A 396 4.39 -5.83 -6.49
N ARG A 397 3.59 -6.82 -6.89
CA ARG A 397 2.61 -6.74 -7.98
C ARG A 397 1.35 -5.99 -7.56
N TRP A 398 0.53 -5.62 -8.54
CA TRP A 398 -0.71 -4.91 -8.28
C TRP A 398 -1.70 -5.75 -7.46
N GLY A 399 -2.54 -5.07 -6.68
CA GLY A 399 -3.47 -5.68 -5.75
C GLY A 399 -2.79 -6.45 -4.60
N THR A 400 -1.48 -6.26 -4.40
CA THR A 400 -0.72 -6.85 -3.28
C THR A 400 -0.03 -5.81 -2.40
N MET A 401 0.23 -6.17 -1.14
CA MET A 401 0.85 -5.33 -0.12
C MET A 401 1.94 -6.09 0.61
N TYR A 402 3.13 -5.50 0.70
CA TYR A 402 4.26 -6.03 1.49
C TYR A 402 4.50 -5.15 2.71
N THR A 403 5.08 -5.75 3.75
CA THR A 403 5.36 -5.13 5.04
C THR A 403 6.84 -5.25 5.41
N TYR A 404 7.33 -4.20 6.05
CA TYR A 404 8.74 -4.03 6.40
C TYR A 404 8.80 -3.55 7.84
N ARG A 405 9.70 -4.12 8.65
CA ARG A 405 9.71 -3.82 10.08
C ARG A 405 11.09 -3.94 10.70
N PHE A 406 11.28 -3.22 11.79
CA PHE A 406 12.46 -3.32 12.64
C PHE A 406 12.18 -2.67 14.00
N VAL A 407 13.05 -2.95 14.97
CA VAL A 407 13.10 -2.26 16.26
C VAL A 407 14.32 -1.37 16.30
N SER A 408 14.17 -0.15 16.85
CA SER A 408 15.28 0.78 17.03
C SER A 408 15.17 1.55 18.33
N ASN A 409 16.30 1.97 18.90
CA ASN A 409 16.34 2.93 20.01
C ASN A 409 16.27 4.40 19.56
N GLY A 410 16.30 4.66 18.25
CA GLY A 410 16.02 5.98 17.70
C GLY A 410 14.53 6.28 17.82
N ALA A 411 14.19 7.37 18.50
CA ALA A 411 12.81 7.90 18.53
C ALA A 411 12.39 8.36 17.12
N PRO A 412 11.08 8.31 16.81
CA PRO A 412 10.61 8.55 15.45
C PRO A 412 10.77 10.01 15.04
N VAL A 413 11.44 10.23 13.92
CA VAL A 413 11.59 11.52 13.23
C VAL A 413 11.20 11.36 11.76
N SER A 414 10.84 12.47 11.12
CA SER A 414 10.54 12.44 9.70
C SER A 414 11.78 12.09 8.87
N THR A 415 11.65 11.08 8.02
CA THR A 415 12.64 10.59 7.07
C THR A 415 11.96 10.28 5.72
N MET A 416 12.73 9.80 4.75
CA MET A 416 12.19 9.36 3.46
C MET A 416 12.16 7.84 3.37
N LEU A 417 11.04 7.30 2.89
CA LEU A 417 10.94 5.95 2.33
C LEU A 417 10.96 6.08 0.80
N THR A 418 11.87 5.35 0.16
CA THR A 418 12.00 5.30 -1.30
C THR A 418 11.57 3.92 -1.80
N VAL A 419 10.82 3.89 -2.89
CA VAL A 419 10.38 2.66 -3.57
C VAL A 419 10.93 2.67 -4.99
N ALA A 420 11.69 1.64 -5.37
CA ALA A 420 12.19 1.47 -6.73
C ALA A 420 11.29 0.49 -7.51
N LEU A 421 10.99 0.85 -8.75
CA LEU A 421 10.05 0.17 -9.62
C LEU A 421 10.79 -0.68 -10.65
N SER A 422 10.21 -1.81 -11.03
CA SER A 422 10.75 -2.73 -12.03
C SER A 422 9.93 -2.64 -13.31
N ASP A 423 10.62 -2.64 -14.44
CA ASP A 423 10.07 -2.81 -15.79
C ASP A 423 10.76 -4.05 -16.39
N ASP A 424 10.03 -4.90 -17.12
CA ASP A 424 10.58 -6.10 -17.77
C ASP A 424 11.46 -5.76 -19.00
N THR A 425 11.40 -4.51 -19.47
CA THR A 425 12.14 -4.01 -20.63
C THR A 425 13.41 -3.21 -20.29
N MET A 426 13.63 -2.84 -19.02
CA MET A 426 14.73 -1.97 -18.61
C MET A 426 15.82 -2.73 -17.83
N PRO A 427 17.10 -2.64 -18.22
CA PRO A 427 18.20 -3.23 -17.45
C PRO A 427 18.46 -2.43 -16.16
N SER A 428 18.87 -3.13 -15.09
CA SER A 428 19.28 -2.52 -13.82
C SER A 428 20.49 -1.57 -13.97
N PRO A 429 20.52 -0.41 -13.28
CA PRO A 429 19.48 0.09 -12.37
C PRO A 429 18.34 0.77 -13.14
N ASN A 430 17.09 0.36 -12.85
CA ASN A 430 15.93 1.13 -13.27
C ASN A 430 15.92 2.46 -12.50
N THR A 431 15.65 3.58 -13.18
CA THR A 431 15.61 4.90 -12.53
C THR A 431 14.24 5.25 -11.97
N ASP A 432 13.22 4.47 -12.31
CA ASP A 432 11.85 4.73 -11.90
C ASP A 432 11.69 4.42 -10.43
N SER A 433 11.42 5.47 -9.65
CA SER A 433 11.25 5.40 -8.21
C SER A 433 10.39 6.55 -7.72
N PHE A 434 9.81 6.41 -6.55
CA PHE A 434 9.17 7.50 -5.82
C PHE A 434 9.63 7.50 -4.37
N ALA A 435 9.44 8.63 -3.70
CA ALA A 435 9.78 8.76 -2.29
C ALA A 435 8.67 9.50 -1.52
N VAL A 436 8.40 9.05 -0.30
CA VAL A 436 7.41 9.63 0.61
C VAL A 436 8.01 9.89 1.97
N ALA A 437 7.52 10.94 2.64
CA ALA A 437 7.88 11.19 4.03
C ALA A 437 7.21 10.16 4.93
N VAL A 438 8.00 9.54 5.80
CA VAL A 438 7.55 8.59 6.83
C VAL A 438 8.23 8.89 8.15
N MET A 439 7.83 8.22 9.22
CA MET A 439 8.57 8.21 10.48
C MET A 439 9.64 7.12 10.44
N GLY A 440 10.89 7.45 10.77
CA GLY A 440 11.99 6.51 10.95
C GLY A 440 12.86 6.91 12.14
N PRO A 441 13.88 6.10 12.49
CA PRO A 441 14.66 6.31 13.70
C PRO A 441 15.58 7.53 13.58
N GLY A 442 15.41 8.47 14.51
CA GLY A 442 16.24 9.65 14.65
C GLY A 442 17.55 9.38 15.38
N SER A 443 18.32 10.46 15.58
CA SER A 443 19.59 10.39 16.28
C SER A 443 19.42 9.91 17.72
N VAL A 444 20.38 9.12 18.19
CA VAL A 444 20.44 8.59 19.55
C VAL A 444 21.65 9.16 20.25
N CYS A 445 21.44 9.66 21.46
CA CYS A 445 22.50 10.16 22.33
C CYS A 445 22.48 9.43 23.67
N THR A 446 22.69 8.11 23.65
CA THR A 446 22.63 7.27 24.86
C THR A 446 23.61 7.71 25.95
N ALA A 447 24.71 8.36 25.56
CA ALA A 447 25.69 8.89 26.51
C ALA A 447 25.23 10.15 27.27
N ASP A 448 24.14 10.79 26.88
CA ASP A 448 23.56 11.94 27.59
C ASP A 448 22.52 11.45 28.62
N CYS A 449 23.04 10.83 29.67
CA CYS A 449 22.24 10.11 30.67
C CYS A 449 21.78 10.99 31.84
N THR A 450 22.25 12.24 31.94
CA THR A 450 21.83 13.16 32.98
C THR A 450 21.53 14.58 32.47
N PRO A 451 20.45 15.23 32.93
CA PRO A 451 19.40 14.71 33.81
C PRO A 451 18.61 13.58 33.13
N PRO A 452 17.69 12.86 33.82
CA PRO A 452 16.85 11.87 33.18
C PRO A 452 16.17 12.43 31.92
N GLY A 453 16.41 11.81 30.77
CA GLY A 453 15.98 12.29 29.45
C GLY A 453 17.01 13.12 28.67
N GLY A 454 18.21 13.32 29.22
CA GLY A 454 19.31 14.06 28.60
C GLY A 454 19.13 15.58 28.60
N ASN A 455 20.22 16.30 28.35
CA ASN A 455 20.22 17.76 28.13
C ASN A 455 20.66 18.17 26.71
N GLY A 456 20.90 17.21 25.82
CA GLY A 456 21.44 17.37 24.48
C GLY A 456 22.97 17.46 24.42
N THR A 457 23.70 17.17 25.50
CA THR A 457 25.18 17.27 25.53
C THR A 457 25.79 16.30 26.53
N VAL A 458 26.63 15.39 26.03
CA VAL A 458 27.46 14.49 26.82
C VAL A 458 28.63 15.28 27.41
N ASN A 459 28.66 15.43 28.73
CA ASN A 459 29.67 16.23 29.39
C ASN A 459 30.10 15.65 30.75
N ILE A 460 30.70 16.48 31.59
CA ILE A 460 31.20 16.06 32.90
C ILE A 460 30.07 15.62 33.83
N ASP A 461 28.86 16.17 33.67
CA ASP A 461 27.71 15.81 34.46
C ASP A 461 27.32 14.35 34.21
N ASP A 462 27.30 13.89 32.95
CA ASP A 462 27.02 12.50 32.58
C ASP A 462 28.09 11.54 33.11
N LEU A 463 29.36 11.92 32.97
CA LEU A 463 30.47 11.13 33.49
C LEU A 463 30.39 10.98 35.01
N VAL A 464 30.07 12.06 35.71
CA VAL A 464 29.88 12.04 37.16
C VAL A 464 28.66 11.19 37.53
N ALA A 465 27.59 11.21 36.74
CA ALA A 465 26.41 10.39 36.96
C ALA A 465 26.71 8.89 36.84
N VAL A 466 27.45 8.46 35.81
CA VAL A 466 27.95 7.07 35.67
C VAL A 466 28.84 6.69 36.86
N LEU A 467 29.80 7.56 37.24
CA LEU A 467 30.70 7.29 38.37
C LEU A 467 29.96 7.14 39.70
N ASN A 468 28.90 7.93 39.92
CA ASN A 468 28.06 7.83 41.11
C ASN A 468 27.20 6.56 41.14
N ALA A 469 26.84 6.04 39.97
CA ALA A 469 26.06 4.81 39.81
C ALA A 469 26.94 3.55 39.67
N PHE A 470 28.27 3.66 39.74
CA PHE A 470 29.19 2.55 39.48
C PHE A 470 28.89 1.31 40.36
N GLY A 471 28.68 0.17 39.70
CA GLY A 471 28.29 -1.10 40.30
C GLY A 471 26.78 -1.31 40.49
N ALA A 472 25.94 -0.35 40.08
CA ALA A 472 24.48 -0.51 40.05
C ALA A 472 24.04 -1.41 38.90
N THR A 473 22.96 -2.17 39.10
CA THR A 473 22.40 -3.10 38.10
C THR A 473 21.17 -2.55 37.36
N GLU A 474 20.65 -1.40 37.80
CA GLU A 474 19.55 -0.68 37.16
C GLU A 474 19.80 0.82 37.34
N SER A 475 20.20 1.50 36.28
CA SER A 475 20.51 2.94 36.29
C SER A 475 20.22 3.52 34.92
N ALA A 476 19.72 4.76 34.88
CA ALA A 476 19.59 5.51 33.63
C ALA A 476 20.95 5.80 32.97
N CYS A 477 22.05 5.65 33.73
CA CYS A 477 23.43 5.79 33.26
C CYS A 477 24.14 4.43 33.06
N ASP A 478 23.37 3.34 32.87
CA ASP A 478 23.85 2.12 32.21
C ASP A 478 23.64 2.32 30.71
N VAL A 479 24.69 2.80 30.02
CA VAL A 479 24.61 3.37 28.67
C VAL A 479 25.45 2.62 27.66
N ALA A 480 26.41 1.82 28.13
CA ALA A 480 27.21 0.99 27.25
C ALA A 480 26.32 -0.12 26.67
N PRO A 481 26.07 -0.12 25.35
CA PRO A 481 25.13 -1.05 24.74
C PRO A 481 25.63 -2.49 24.84
N THR A 482 24.71 -3.45 24.92
CA THR A 482 25.01 -4.81 24.47
C THR A 482 24.80 -4.89 22.96
N ASN A 483 25.67 -5.63 22.26
CA ASN A 483 25.64 -5.67 20.80
C ASN A 483 24.39 -6.38 20.19
N ALA A 484 23.37 -6.75 20.97
CA ALA A 484 22.40 -7.75 20.57
C ALA A 484 20.92 -7.30 20.51
N ASP A 485 20.49 -6.26 21.23
CA ASP A 485 19.05 -5.98 21.39
C ASP A 485 18.62 -4.51 21.26
N CYS A 486 19.55 -3.61 20.89
CA CYS A 486 19.30 -2.16 20.84
C CYS A 486 18.78 -1.53 22.15
N SER A 487 18.76 -2.27 23.26
CA SER A 487 18.45 -1.71 24.57
C SER A 487 19.62 -0.85 25.07
N SER A 488 19.31 0.17 25.86
CA SER A 488 20.34 0.95 26.55
C SER A 488 20.92 0.12 27.70
N GLY A 489 22.25 0.03 27.74
CA GLY A 489 22.97 -0.57 28.87
C GLY A 489 23.19 -2.08 28.74
N ASN A 490 23.98 -2.62 29.67
CA ASN A 490 24.31 -4.05 29.75
C ASN A 490 23.82 -4.73 31.03
N GLY A 491 22.96 -4.06 31.79
CA GLY A 491 22.46 -4.49 33.09
C GLY A 491 23.43 -4.21 34.24
N SER A 492 24.51 -3.43 34.00
CA SER A 492 25.45 -3.05 35.04
C SER A 492 26.25 -1.80 34.68
N VAL A 493 26.18 -0.78 35.53
CA VAL A 493 27.06 0.38 35.42
C VAL A 493 28.48 -0.02 35.82
N ASN A 494 29.39 -0.05 34.88
CA ASN A 494 30.76 -0.47 35.12
C ASN A 494 31.77 0.38 34.31
N ILE A 495 32.96 -0.17 34.05
CA ILE A 495 34.01 0.56 33.32
C ILE A 495 33.62 0.83 31.86
N ASP A 496 32.80 -0.03 31.26
CA ASP A 496 32.37 0.09 29.88
C ASP A 496 31.52 1.34 29.68
N ASP A 497 30.63 1.67 30.63
CA ASP A 497 29.82 2.90 30.62
C ASP A 497 30.68 4.15 30.73
N ILE A 498 31.69 4.13 31.62
CA ILE A 498 32.63 5.24 31.77
C ILE A 498 33.35 5.51 30.45
N VAL A 499 33.85 4.44 29.81
CA VAL A 499 34.54 4.54 28.52
C VAL A 499 33.57 5.00 27.43
N PHE A 500 32.33 4.52 27.44
CA PHE A 500 31.29 4.91 26.50
C PHE A 500 31.01 6.41 26.57
N ILE A 501 30.78 6.97 27.76
CA ILE A 501 30.60 8.42 27.96
C ILE A 501 31.80 9.19 27.42
N ILE A 502 33.03 8.80 27.82
CA ILE A 502 34.26 9.51 27.44
C ILE A 502 34.42 9.58 25.92
N ASN A 503 34.06 8.53 25.19
CA ASN A 503 34.14 8.47 23.74
C ASN A 503 33.10 9.34 23.03
N HIS A 504 32.05 9.77 23.74
CA HIS A 504 30.94 10.55 23.18
C HIS A 504 30.84 11.97 23.76
N PHE A 505 31.84 12.43 24.51
CA PHE A 505 31.88 13.81 25.04
C PHE A 505 31.66 14.86 23.94
N GLY A 506 30.71 15.75 24.17
CA GLY A 506 30.34 16.81 23.23
C GLY A 506 28.83 16.95 23.06
N PRO A 507 28.40 17.84 22.14
CA PRO A 507 27.00 17.95 21.78
C PRO A 507 26.50 16.63 21.16
N CYS A 508 25.25 16.28 21.46
CA CYS A 508 24.57 15.17 20.79
C CYS A 508 24.38 15.47 19.28
N PRO A 509 24.34 14.42 18.44
CA PRO A 509 24.16 14.55 16.99
C PRO A 509 22.79 15.11 16.57
#